data_AF-A0A519CUD3-F1
#
_entry.id   AF-A0A519CUD3-F1
#
_cell.length_a   1.000
_cell.length_b   1.000
_cell.length_c   1.000
_cell.angle_alpha   90.00
_cell.angle_beta   90.00
_cell.angle_gamma   90.00
#
_symmetry.space_group_name_H-M   'P 1'
#
loop_
_entity.id
_entity.type
_entity.pdbx_description
1 polymer ?
#
loop_
_entity_poly.entity_id
_entity_poly.type
_entity_poly.pdbx_seq_one_letter_code
_entity_poly.pdbx_strand_id
1 'polypeptide(L)'
;MTSYDLSDVPTIELDETEHDTLRESGADKTQSDLMSEAVICVDEMDSVVGCASKIATHHGAGQLHRAFSVLLFNSDGKLLLQRRADDKVTFPSVWANTCCSHPLHCDSELEENNALGVKRAAIRKLEQELGISPSSISLDDFHFITKMRYSARMNADWIEREIDHILVIRADVELNPNPNEVSEIAWVDQQELEQWLIDEESTNGIIAPWFRCIAARIMSDDWWSAAGNSDACQSLADGVIHDMGDISHMLPGAEGCDLFTAIAEVKPFVEARIERALTHTSSERLSGAMMHLISGGGKRMRATLPWLVAKTVGDTHSGLLDVGAAIETIHNFTLIHDDIMDDDDIRRGLPAVHIEYDLATAINAGDAMLAIAFEAMVVADGIDCNDLPFLVKRIGRMVRRVSEGQQLDIEFEKRDNEVTEEEYIEMIEGKTAVMFLTCGEVGAYLSGADEETVQCMHDWGLALGLCFQLMDDLLDIQSSTEQLGKPAGSDIAQGKRTLMVIHALKQDDSPTKQVLLSVLGKEDASAEEVSAGIDALQQLGSIEYGRARAEEYHAQAHQLLDRIPPTPALMALRELTDLQLKRLN
;
A
#
# COMPACT_ATOMS: atom_id res chain seq x y z
N MET A 1 17.83 -40.46 11.99
CA MET A 1 16.49 -40.86 11.52
C MET A 1 15.53 -39.92 12.21
N THR A 2 15.15 -38.87 11.51
CA THR A 2 14.17 -37.87 11.94
C THR A 2 12.85 -38.59 12.25
N SER A 3 12.31 -38.38 13.45
CA SER A 3 11.01 -38.96 13.89
C SER A 3 9.81 -38.15 13.41
N TYR A 4 10.00 -37.26 12.44
CA TYR A 4 8.96 -36.39 11.92
C TYR A 4 8.20 -37.13 10.82
N ASP A 5 7.05 -37.70 11.18
CA ASP A 5 6.05 -38.15 10.20
C ASP A 5 5.25 -36.90 9.81
N LEU A 6 5.41 -36.42 8.58
CA LEU A 6 4.75 -35.23 8.00
C LEU A 6 3.21 -35.31 8.02
N SER A 7 2.62 -36.43 8.49
CA SER A 7 1.18 -36.69 8.47
C SER A 7 0.35 -35.86 9.47
N ASP A 8 0.99 -35.24 10.47
CA ASP A 8 0.29 -34.51 11.55
C ASP A 8 0.36 -32.98 11.40
N VAL A 9 0.89 -32.48 10.27
CA VAL A 9 0.99 -31.03 9.99
C VAL A 9 -0.28 -30.56 9.28
N PRO A 10 -1.03 -29.58 9.82
CA PRO A 10 -2.16 -29.00 9.10
C PRO A 10 -1.68 -28.35 7.80
N THR A 11 -2.18 -28.84 6.67
CA THR A 11 -1.87 -28.35 5.33
C THR A 11 -3.14 -27.93 4.60
N ILE A 12 -2.98 -27.02 3.64
CA ILE A 12 -4.03 -26.61 2.70
C ILE A 12 -3.70 -27.25 1.35
N GLU A 13 -4.72 -27.82 0.70
CA GLU A 13 -4.59 -28.34 -0.66
C GLU A 13 -4.28 -27.18 -1.61
N LEU A 14 -3.14 -27.26 -2.28
CA LEU A 14 -2.68 -26.24 -3.21
C LEU A 14 -3.40 -26.37 -4.56
N ASP A 15 -3.72 -25.25 -5.19
CA ASP A 15 -4.28 -25.25 -6.54
C ASP A 15 -3.21 -25.49 -7.63
N GLU A 16 -3.66 -25.69 -8.88
CA GLU A 16 -2.73 -25.92 -10.00
C GLU A 16 -1.78 -24.75 -10.23
N THR A 17 -2.22 -23.51 -9.98
CA THR A 17 -1.43 -22.30 -10.15
C THR A 17 -0.30 -22.25 -9.11
N GLU A 18 -0.64 -22.49 -7.84
CA GLU A 18 0.33 -22.56 -6.74
C GLU A 18 1.37 -23.65 -6.97
N HIS A 19 0.95 -24.82 -7.46
CA HIS A 19 1.87 -25.89 -7.82
C HIS A 19 2.82 -25.51 -8.95
N ASP A 20 2.35 -24.80 -9.97
CA ASP A 20 3.18 -24.34 -11.08
C ASP A 20 4.15 -23.24 -10.63
N THR A 21 3.70 -22.27 -9.82
CA THR A 21 4.56 -21.25 -9.20
C THR A 21 5.73 -21.86 -8.41
N LEU A 22 5.48 -22.90 -7.62
CA LEU A 22 6.53 -23.59 -6.86
C LEU A 22 7.54 -24.28 -7.77
N ARG A 23 7.08 -24.91 -8.86
CA ARG A 23 7.97 -25.54 -9.85
C ARG A 23 8.83 -24.52 -10.58
N GLU A 24 8.25 -23.38 -10.95
CA GLU A 24 8.97 -22.28 -11.61
C GLU A 24 10.01 -21.66 -10.68
N SER A 25 9.71 -21.62 -9.37
CA SER A 25 10.64 -21.17 -8.32
C SER A 25 11.71 -22.20 -7.95
N GLY A 26 11.72 -23.37 -8.61
CA GLY A 26 12.71 -24.43 -8.39
C GLY A 26 12.51 -25.21 -7.08
N ALA A 27 11.33 -25.10 -6.44
CA ALA A 27 11.05 -25.79 -5.19
C ALA A 27 11.09 -27.31 -5.39
N ASP A 28 11.84 -28.00 -4.52
CA ASP A 28 11.81 -29.46 -4.47
C ASP A 28 10.52 -29.95 -3.78
N LYS A 29 10.37 -31.28 -3.67
CA LYS A 29 9.18 -31.85 -3.00
C LYS A 29 9.08 -31.40 -1.54
N THR A 30 10.21 -31.33 -0.85
CA THR A 30 10.27 -30.93 0.56
C THR A 30 9.79 -29.49 0.74
N GLN A 31 10.32 -28.56 -0.05
CA GLN A 31 9.92 -27.16 -0.05
C GLN A 31 8.45 -26.99 -0.47
N SER A 32 7.97 -27.79 -1.41
CA SER A 32 6.56 -27.78 -1.81
C SER A 32 5.63 -28.20 -0.66
N ASP A 33 5.99 -29.26 0.08
CA ASP A 33 5.23 -29.71 1.23
C ASP A 33 5.20 -28.62 2.33
N LEU A 34 6.34 -27.94 2.59
CA LEU A 34 6.41 -26.80 3.53
C LEU A 34 5.57 -25.60 3.10
N MET A 35 5.43 -25.36 1.79
CA MET A 35 4.63 -24.27 1.26
C MET A 35 3.11 -24.53 1.35
N SER A 36 2.71 -25.78 1.59
CA SER A 36 1.32 -26.16 1.84
C SER A 36 0.87 -26.00 3.30
N GLU A 37 1.79 -25.72 4.24
CA GLU A 37 1.47 -25.53 5.66
C GLU A 37 0.39 -24.46 5.87
N ALA A 38 -0.60 -24.76 6.71
CA ALA A 38 -1.69 -23.84 7.04
C ALA A 38 -1.24 -22.86 8.12
N VAL A 39 -0.94 -21.62 7.74
CA VAL A 39 -0.51 -20.55 8.65
C VAL A 39 -1.69 -19.74 9.18
N ILE A 40 -1.51 -19.06 10.32
CA ILE A 40 -2.55 -18.25 10.97
C ILE A 40 -2.57 -16.84 10.35
N CYS A 41 -3.66 -16.49 9.67
CA CYS A 41 -3.88 -15.14 9.15
C CYS A 41 -4.43 -14.23 10.26
N VAL A 42 -3.91 -13.01 10.34
CA VAL A 42 -4.26 -12.04 11.41
C VAL A 42 -4.54 -10.65 10.86
N ASP A 43 -5.25 -9.84 11.64
CA ASP A 43 -5.36 -8.39 11.41
C ASP A 43 -4.19 -7.62 12.03
N GLU A 44 -4.16 -6.29 11.86
CA GLU A 44 -3.11 -5.42 12.40
C GLU A 44 -3.01 -5.42 13.94
N MET A 45 -4.03 -5.93 14.63
CA MET A 45 -4.08 -6.03 16.10
C MET A 45 -3.73 -7.44 16.58
N ASP A 46 -3.19 -8.29 15.70
CA ASP A 46 -2.87 -9.70 15.96
C ASP A 46 -4.11 -10.53 16.33
N SER A 47 -5.30 -10.15 15.87
CA SER A 47 -6.51 -10.97 16.02
C SER A 47 -6.62 -11.96 14.86
N VAL A 48 -6.94 -13.22 15.15
CA VAL A 48 -7.08 -14.27 14.13
C VAL A 48 -8.28 -13.98 13.22
N VAL A 49 -8.04 -13.91 11.91
CA VAL A 49 -9.08 -13.70 10.89
C VAL A 49 -9.32 -14.94 10.02
N GLY A 50 -8.40 -15.91 10.04
CA GLY A 50 -8.53 -17.16 9.30
C GLY A 50 -7.21 -17.90 9.13
N CYS A 51 -7.13 -18.72 8.08
CA CYS A 51 -5.91 -19.41 7.67
C CYS A 51 -5.73 -19.41 6.16
N ALA A 52 -4.48 -19.58 5.73
CA ALA A 52 -4.11 -19.70 4.33
C ALA A 52 -2.85 -20.59 4.22
N SER A 53 -2.55 -21.05 3.00
CA SER A 53 -1.32 -21.78 2.73
C SER A 53 -0.13 -20.82 2.87
N LYS A 54 1.04 -21.36 3.20
CA LYS A 54 2.26 -20.55 3.25
C LYS A 54 2.56 -19.88 1.90
N ILE A 55 2.35 -20.56 0.77
CA ILE A 55 2.47 -19.91 -0.55
C ILE A 55 1.47 -18.76 -0.73
N ALA A 56 0.19 -18.93 -0.40
CA ALA A 56 -0.81 -17.87 -0.58
C ALA A 56 -0.55 -16.62 0.29
N THR A 57 0.12 -16.80 1.43
CA THR A 57 0.51 -15.69 2.31
C THR A 57 1.78 -14.97 1.88
N HIS A 58 2.63 -15.61 1.07
CA HIS A 58 3.95 -15.09 0.67
C HIS A 58 4.08 -14.73 -0.82
N HIS A 59 3.13 -15.13 -1.67
CA HIS A 59 3.15 -14.88 -3.10
C HIS A 59 2.25 -13.71 -3.51
N GLY A 60 2.61 -13.00 -4.58
CA GLY A 60 1.87 -11.84 -5.07
C GLY A 60 1.86 -10.72 -4.02
N ALA A 61 0.67 -10.21 -3.66
CA ALA A 61 0.54 -9.19 -2.61
C ALA A 61 0.75 -9.72 -1.17
N GLY A 62 0.75 -11.05 -1.00
CA GLY A 62 0.80 -11.71 0.30
C GLY A 62 -0.37 -11.38 1.22
N GLN A 63 -0.38 -11.97 2.41
CA GLN A 63 -1.38 -11.72 3.45
C GLN A 63 -0.70 -11.56 4.80
N LEU A 64 -1.26 -10.69 5.65
CA LEU A 64 -0.76 -10.51 7.01
C LEU A 64 -1.02 -11.79 7.81
N HIS A 65 0.05 -12.37 8.36
CA HIS A 65 -0.03 -13.61 9.12
C HIS A 65 0.89 -13.58 10.33
N ARG A 66 0.62 -14.46 11.30
CA ARG A 66 1.42 -14.55 12.52
C ARG A 66 2.73 -15.29 12.24
N ALA A 67 3.81 -14.81 12.82
CA ALA A 67 5.12 -15.43 12.79
C ALA A 67 5.78 -15.38 14.17
N PHE A 68 6.96 -15.98 14.29
CA PHE A 68 7.78 -15.89 15.49
C PHE A 68 9.27 -15.91 15.19
N SER A 69 10.03 -15.27 16.08
CA SER A 69 11.48 -15.22 16.10
C SER A 69 12.00 -15.72 17.43
N VAL A 70 12.81 -16.77 17.39
CA VAL A 70 13.53 -17.29 18.57
C VAL A 70 14.92 -16.67 18.62
N LEU A 71 15.29 -16.19 19.82
CA LEU A 71 16.65 -15.77 20.19
C LEU A 71 17.18 -16.72 21.26
N LEU A 72 18.00 -17.70 20.85
CA LEU A 72 18.59 -18.70 21.74
C LEU A 72 20.00 -18.30 22.17
N PHE A 73 20.17 -18.14 23.48
CA PHE A 73 21.45 -17.91 24.12
C PHE A 73 22.01 -19.20 24.73
N ASN A 74 23.33 -19.36 24.71
CA ASN A 74 24.00 -20.43 25.46
C ASN A 74 24.40 -19.97 26.87
N SER A 75 25.00 -20.87 27.65
CA SER A 75 25.51 -20.55 28.98
C SER A 75 26.66 -19.53 28.99
N ASP A 76 27.38 -19.37 27.88
CA ASP A 76 28.42 -18.35 27.71
C ASP A 76 27.87 -16.95 27.34
N GLY A 77 26.54 -16.81 27.16
CA GLY A 77 25.89 -15.54 26.82
C GLY A 77 26.00 -15.17 25.33
N LYS A 78 26.32 -16.12 24.46
CA LYS A 78 26.32 -15.93 23.01
C LYS A 78 24.95 -16.29 22.41
N LEU A 79 24.52 -15.54 21.40
CA LEU A 79 23.32 -15.76 20.61
C LEU A 79 23.62 -16.68 19.42
N LEU A 80 22.75 -17.65 19.16
CA LEU A 80 22.81 -18.50 17.98
C LEU A 80 22.16 -17.80 16.78
N LEU A 81 22.92 -17.62 15.71
CA LEU A 81 22.44 -17.20 14.39
C LEU A 81 22.47 -18.39 13.43
N GLN A 82 21.56 -18.37 12.45
CA GLN A 82 21.55 -19.31 11.34
C GLN A 82 21.58 -18.57 10.01
N ARG A 83 22.24 -19.15 9.02
CA ARG A 83 22.14 -18.74 7.63
C ARG A 83 21.16 -19.64 6.92
N ARG A 84 20.16 -19.04 6.27
CA ARG A 84 19.15 -19.76 5.51
C ARG A 84 19.81 -20.53 4.36
N ALA A 85 19.28 -21.71 4.05
CA ALA A 85 19.78 -22.51 2.92
C ALA A 85 19.64 -21.75 1.58
N ASP A 86 20.51 -22.08 0.63
CA ASP A 86 20.59 -21.39 -0.66
C ASP A 86 19.42 -21.72 -1.60
N ASP A 87 18.74 -22.84 -1.36
CA ASP A 87 17.59 -23.35 -2.12
C ASP A 87 16.23 -22.93 -1.54
N LYS A 88 16.23 -22.09 -0.49
CA LYS A 88 15.01 -21.51 0.07
C LYS A 88 14.31 -20.65 -0.98
N VAL A 89 13.01 -20.87 -1.15
CA VAL A 89 12.15 -20.09 -2.05
C VAL A 89 12.11 -18.61 -1.64
N THR A 90 12.03 -18.34 -0.34
CA THR A 90 12.02 -16.97 0.19
C THR A 90 13.28 -16.68 1.01
N PHE A 91 13.90 -15.53 0.73
CA PHE A 91 15.10 -15.02 1.39
C PHE A 91 16.22 -16.07 1.50
N PRO A 92 16.73 -16.62 0.38
CA PRO A 92 17.83 -17.57 0.42
C PRO A 92 19.12 -16.91 0.91
N SER A 93 19.99 -17.70 1.53
CA SER A 93 21.36 -17.31 1.88
C SER A 93 21.55 -16.14 2.86
N VAL A 94 20.49 -15.57 3.45
CA VAL A 94 20.58 -14.50 4.46
C VAL A 94 20.80 -15.06 5.87
N TRP A 95 21.57 -14.35 6.69
CA TRP A 95 21.73 -14.59 8.12
C TRP A 95 20.54 -14.04 8.90
N ALA A 96 19.92 -14.86 9.72
CA ALA A 96 18.84 -14.48 10.61
C ALA A 96 19.15 -14.89 12.06
N ASN A 97 18.27 -14.50 12.99
CA ASN A 97 18.27 -15.06 14.34
C ASN A 97 18.07 -16.59 14.33
N THR A 98 18.15 -17.19 15.52
CA THR A 98 18.18 -18.64 15.75
C THR A 98 17.19 -19.43 14.90
N CYS A 99 15.91 -19.04 14.91
CA CYS A 99 14.87 -19.68 14.12
C CYS A 99 13.72 -18.69 13.91
N CYS A 100 13.25 -18.58 12.67
CA CYS A 100 12.09 -17.77 12.28
C CYS A 100 11.11 -18.64 11.52
N SER A 101 9.85 -18.67 11.96
CA SER A 101 8.84 -19.46 11.29
C SER A 101 7.42 -19.04 11.70
N HIS A 102 6.44 -19.88 11.37
CA HIS A 102 5.04 -19.58 11.61
C HIS A 102 4.42 -20.60 12.58
N PRO A 103 3.56 -20.15 13.51
CA PRO A 103 2.60 -21.02 14.13
C PRO A 103 1.54 -21.46 13.10
N LEU A 104 1.08 -22.69 13.24
CA LEU A 104 0.12 -23.32 12.35
C LEU A 104 -1.30 -23.15 12.87
N HIS A 105 -2.25 -23.14 11.94
CA HIS A 105 -3.67 -23.02 12.27
C HIS A 105 -4.24 -24.35 12.79
N CYS A 106 -3.89 -24.69 14.03
CA CYS A 106 -4.40 -25.83 14.79
C CYS A 106 -4.60 -25.48 16.27
N ASP A 107 -5.48 -26.21 16.96
CA ASP A 107 -5.88 -25.92 18.35
C ASP A 107 -4.70 -25.73 19.31
N SER A 108 -3.59 -26.48 19.12
CA SER A 108 -2.42 -26.37 19.99
C SER A 108 -1.60 -25.11 19.77
N GLU A 109 -1.54 -24.59 18.54
CA GLU A 109 -0.73 -23.43 18.16
C GLU A 109 -1.54 -22.12 18.09
N LEU A 110 -2.87 -22.21 18.15
CA LEU A 110 -3.80 -21.08 18.33
C LEU A 110 -3.92 -20.59 19.79
N GLU A 111 -3.33 -21.29 20.75
CA GLU A 111 -3.42 -20.93 22.17
C GLU A 111 -2.61 -19.66 22.50
N GLU A 112 -3.31 -18.56 22.82
CA GLU A 112 -2.67 -17.26 23.04
C GLU A 112 -2.23 -17.03 24.49
N ASN A 113 -2.75 -17.80 25.45
CA ASN A 113 -2.39 -17.63 26.85
C ASN A 113 -0.87 -17.81 27.04
N ASN A 114 -0.20 -16.76 27.53
CA ASN A 114 1.25 -16.73 27.75
C ASN A 114 2.07 -17.14 26.50
N ALA A 115 1.57 -16.79 25.31
CA ALA A 115 2.16 -17.14 24.02
C ALA A 115 2.40 -18.65 23.83
N LEU A 116 1.62 -19.52 24.49
CA LEU A 116 1.83 -20.97 24.49
C LEU A 116 1.82 -21.58 23.08
N GLY A 117 0.93 -21.12 22.21
CA GLY A 117 0.82 -21.61 20.84
C GLY A 117 2.08 -21.32 20.03
N VAL A 118 2.59 -20.09 20.15
CA VAL A 118 3.86 -19.68 19.51
C VAL A 118 5.06 -20.43 20.10
N LYS A 119 5.12 -20.64 21.42
CA LYS A 119 6.18 -21.42 22.06
C LYS A 119 6.20 -22.88 21.60
N ARG A 120 5.02 -23.49 21.39
CA ARG A 120 4.91 -24.85 20.83
C ARG A 120 5.42 -24.90 19.38
N ALA A 121 5.02 -23.92 18.57
CA ALA A 121 5.50 -23.77 17.21
C ALA A 121 7.04 -23.60 17.16
N ALA A 122 7.60 -22.81 18.08
CA ALA A 122 9.04 -22.63 18.23
C ALA A 122 9.77 -23.94 18.53
N ILE A 123 9.30 -24.74 19.49
CA ILE A 123 9.90 -26.06 19.78
C ILE A 123 9.88 -26.95 18.54
N ARG A 124 8.73 -27.02 17.83
CA ARG A 124 8.59 -27.80 16.58
C ARG A 124 9.60 -27.36 15.53
N LYS A 125 9.76 -26.05 15.32
CA LYS A 125 10.63 -25.52 14.27
C LYS A 125 12.11 -25.57 14.62
N LEU A 126 12.48 -25.44 15.90
CA LEU A 126 13.85 -25.69 16.36
C LEU A 126 14.28 -27.15 16.14
N GLU A 127 13.38 -28.12 16.29
CA GLU A 127 13.65 -29.51 15.92
C GLU A 127 13.83 -29.66 14.40
N GLN A 128 12.93 -29.08 13.61
CA GLN A 128 12.93 -29.21 12.16
C GLN A 128 14.14 -28.53 11.47
N GLU A 129 14.51 -27.33 11.91
CA GLU A 129 15.55 -26.51 11.27
C GLU A 129 16.94 -26.80 11.86
N LEU A 130 17.04 -26.89 13.19
CA LEU A 130 18.32 -27.00 13.90
C LEU A 130 18.57 -28.38 14.51
N GLY A 131 17.61 -29.31 14.44
CA GLY A 131 17.74 -30.64 15.01
C GLY A 131 17.79 -30.66 16.54
N ILE A 132 17.33 -29.59 17.20
CA ILE A 132 17.28 -29.49 18.66
C ILE A 132 16.18 -30.40 19.17
N SER A 133 16.52 -31.34 20.05
CA SER A 133 15.53 -32.29 20.58
C SER A 133 14.46 -31.56 21.41
N PRO A 134 13.16 -31.81 21.18
CA PRO A 134 12.08 -31.28 22.02
C PRO A 134 12.16 -31.70 23.49
N SER A 135 12.94 -32.73 23.81
CA SER A 135 13.18 -33.18 25.20
C SER A 135 14.28 -32.39 25.91
N SER A 136 15.07 -31.60 25.17
CA SER A 136 16.17 -30.79 25.70
C SER A 136 15.77 -29.37 26.10
N ILE A 137 14.55 -28.96 25.73
CA ILE A 137 13.98 -27.64 26.00
C ILE A 137 12.52 -27.79 26.44
N SER A 138 12.05 -26.92 27.31
CA SER A 138 10.68 -26.90 27.82
C SER A 138 9.98 -25.59 27.49
N LEU A 139 8.64 -25.57 27.53
CA LEU A 139 7.85 -24.35 27.28
C LEU A 139 8.15 -23.23 28.29
N ASP A 140 8.59 -23.58 29.49
CA ASP A 140 8.91 -22.64 30.56
C ASP A 140 10.25 -21.92 30.33
N ASP A 141 11.12 -22.47 29.45
CA ASP A 141 12.40 -21.87 29.09
C ASP A 141 12.24 -20.70 28.10
N PHE A 142 11.08 -20.60 27.44
CA PHE A 142 10.78 -19.52 26.51
C PHE A 142 10.12 -18.34 27.22
N HIS A 143 10.70 -17.17 27.01
CA HIS A 143 10.15 -15.89 27.46
C HIS A 143 9.67 -15.09 26.26
N PHE A 144 8.37 -14.82 26.22
CA PHE A 144 7.83 -13.85 25.27
C PHE A 144 8.27 -12.45 25.70
N ILE A 145 8.81 -11.68 24.75
CA ILE A 145 9.29 -10.33 25.02
C ILE A 145 8.37 -9.30 24.38
N THR A 146 8.14 -9.36 23.07
CA THR A 146 7.33 -8.35 22.39
C THR A 146 6.88 -8.86 21.01
N LYS A 147 6.13 -8.03 20.28
CA LYS A 147 5.74 -8.28 18.88
C LYS A 147 6.24 -7.15 18.00
N MET A 148 6.58 -7.48 16.76
CA MET A 148 6.76 -6.45 15.73
C MET A 148 5.93 -6.76 14.50
N ARG A 149 5.49 -5.72 13.81
CA ARG A 149 4.82 -5.83 12.52
C ARG A 149 5.75 -5.30 11.44
N TYR A 150 5.92 -6.06 10.36
CA TYR A 150 6.72 -5.61 9.22
C TYR A 150 6.21 -6.19 7.89
N SER A 151 6.69 -5.59 6.80
CA SER A 151 6.65 -6.19 5.47
C SER A 151 8.04 -6.16 4.82
N ALA A 152 8.42 -7.25 4.16
CA ALA A 152 9.66 -7.32 3.40
C ALA A 152 9.39 -7.98 2.05
N ARG A 153 9.52 -7.24 0.95
CA ARG A 153 9.44 -7.77 -0.40
C ARG A 153 10.83 -8.20 -0.87
N MET A 154 10.95 -9.46 -1.29
CA MET A 154 12.19 -9.99 -1.86
C MET A 154 12.29 -9.64 -3.36
N ASN A 155 11.21 -9.86 -4.10
CA ASN A 155 11.14 -9.58 -5.53
C ASN A 155 9.68 -9.38 -6.00
N ALA A 156 9.44 -9.38 -7.31
CA ALA A 156 8.10 -9.20 -7.88
C ALA A 156 7.07 -10.20 -7.35
N ASP A 157 7.50 -11.43 -7.05
CA ASP A 157 6.61 -12.54 -6.70
C ASP A 157 6.49 -12.75 -5.19
N TRP A 158 7.59 -12.59 -4.44
CA TRP A 158 7.68 -13.02 -3.04
C TRP A 158 7.78 -11.88 -2.05
N ILE A 159 6.96 -11.95 -1.00
CA ILE A 159 6.85 -10.98 0.08
C ILE A 159 6.59 -11.66 1.44
N GLU A 160 7.11 -11.09 2.51
CA GLU A 160 6.71 -11.38 3.90
C GLU A 160 5.89 -10.22 4.45
N ARG A 161 4.84 -10.56 5.19
CA ARG A 161 3.92 -9.62 5.87
C ARG A 161 3.51 -10.23 7.20
N GLU A 162 4.18 -9.84 8.26
CA GLU A 162 4.15 -10.62 9.49
C GLU A 162 3.86 -9.77 10.73
N ILE A 163 3.13 -10.37 11.67
CA ILE A 163 3.21 -10.02 13.09
C ILE A 163 4.10 -11.06 13.75
N ASP A 164 5.35 -10.67 14.00
CA ASP A 164 6.41 -11.51 14.53
C ASP A 164 6.45 -11.46 16.05
N HIS A 165 6.21 -12.61 16.70
CA HIS A 165 6.30 -12.79 18.14
C HIS A 165 7.74 -13.14 18.55
N ILE A 166 8.38 -12.28 19.34
CA ILE A 166 9.79 -12.44 19.70
C ILE A 166 9.91 -13.21 21.01
N LEU A 167 10.58 -14.36 20.95
CA LEU A 167 10.86 -15.25 22.06
C LEU A 167 12.36 -15.27 22.39
N VAL A 168 12.69 -15.14 23.67
CA VAL A 168 14.05 -15.33 24.19
C VAL A 168 14.12 -16.62 24.99
N ILE A 169 15.16 -17.40 24.76
CA ILE A 169 15.45 -18.64 25.49
C ILE A 169 16.94 -18.72 25.79
N ARG A 170 17.31 -19.32 26.92
CA ARG A 170 18.69 -19.71 27.19
C ARG A 170 18.78 -21.21 27.47
N ALA A 171 19.50 -21.92 26.62
CA ALA A 171 19.69 -23.36 26.76
C ALA A 171 20.99 -23.79 26.07
N ASP A 172 21.71 -24.73 26.69
CA ASP A 172 22.81 -25.43 26.04
C ASP A 172 22.24 -26.65 25.31
N VAL A 173 22.26 -26.59 23.98
CA VAL A 173 21.61 -27.56 23.10
C VAL A 173 22.62 -28.24 22.18
N GLU A 174 22.32 -29.48 21.78
CA GLU A 174 23.01 -30.16 20.69
C GLU A 174 22.35 -29.74 19.37
N LEU A 175 23.18 -29.30 18.42
CA LEU A 175 22.72 -28.82 17.11
C LEU A 175 22.99 -29.89 16.05
N ASN A 176 21.95 -30.22 15.28
CA ASN A 176 22.02 -31.07 14.09
C ASN A 176 21.26 -30.39 12.94
N PRO A 177 21.78 -29.28 12.37
CA PRO A 177 21.05 -28.46 11.41
C PRO A 177 20.61 -29.25 10.17
N ASN A 178 19.38 -28.98 9.73
CA ASN A 178 18.83 -29.54 8.51
C ASN A 178 19.39 -28.77 7.30
N PRO A 179 20.15 -29.41 6.40
CA PRO A 179 20.80 -28.73 5.28
C PRO A 179 19.83 -28.10 4.27
N ASN A 180 18.56 -28.53 4.24
CA ASN A 180 17.52 -27.95 3.38
C ASN A 180 16.91 -26.65 3.98
N GLU A 181 17.20 -26.35 5.24
CA GLU A 181 16.69 -25.18 5.96
C GLU A 181 17.83 -24.20 6.30
N VAL A 182 18.98 -24.76 6.69
CA VAL A 182 20.12 -24.04 7.27
C VAL A 182 21.42 -24.45 6.57
N SER A 183 22.14 -23.47 6.02
CA SER A 183 23.44 -23.68 5.40
C SER A 183 24.60 -23.54 6.40
N GLU A 184 24.51 -22.58 7.32
CA GLU A 184 25.56 -22.25 8.27
C GLU A 184 24.98 -21.80 9.63
N ILE A 185 25.77 -21.91 10.69
CA ILE A 185 25.42 -21.42 12.03
C ILE A 185 26.59 -20.64 12.64
N ALA A 186 26.28 -19.69 13.52
CA ALA A 186 27.27 -18.92 14.25
C ALA A 186 26.80 -18.60 15.67
N TRP A 187 27.71 -18.70 16.65
CA TRP A 187 27.50 -18.18 17.99
C TRP A 187 28.20 -16.84 18.13
N VAL A 188 27.45 -15.78 18.36
CA VAL A 188 27.96 -14.41 18.45
C VAL A 188 27.68 -13.81 19.81
N ASP A 189 28.63 -13.08 20.38
CA ASP A 189 28.36 -12.17 21.49
C ASP A 189 27.81 -10.82 20.99
N GLN A 190 27.48 -9.94 21.93
CA GLN A 190 26.92 -8.63 21.63
C GLN A 190 27.82 -7.79 20.70
N GLN A 191 29.13 -7.77 20.99
CA GLN A 191 30.08 -6.96 20.23
C GLN A 191 30.27 -7.54 18.81
N GLU A 192 30.30 -8.86 18.69
CA GLU A 192 30.34 -9.55 17.40
C GLU A 192 29.09 -9.24 16.57
N LEU A 193 27.88 -9.28 17.16
CA LEU A 193 26.63 -8.93 16.46
C LEU A 193 26.60 -7.47 16.01
N GLU A 194 27.00 -6.53 16.87
CA GLU A 194 27.09 -5.11 16.52
C GLU A 194 28.02 -4.89 15.32
N GLN A 195 29.16 -5.60 15.28
CA GLN A 195 30.09 -5.52 14.16
C GLN A 195 29.49 -6.07 12.86
N TRP A 196 28.70 -7.14 12.92
CA TRP A 196 28.00 -7.71 11.76
C TRP A 196 26.93 -6.75 11.21
N LEU A 197 26.23 -6.01 12.08
CA LEU A 197 25.21 -5.05 11.64
C LEU A 197 25.81 -3.82 10.93
N ILE A 198 27.08 -3.47 11.21
CA ILE A 198 27.75 -2.29 10.63
C ILE A 198 28.38 -2.59 9.27
N ASP A 199 28.97 -3.77 9.08
CA ASP A 199 29.84 -4.05 7.93
C ASP A 199 29.47 -5.34 7.19
N GLU A 200 28.25 -5.39 6.64
CA GLU A 200 27.68 -6.56 5.95
C GLU A 200 28.56 -7.09 4.80
N GLU A 201 29.23 -6.21 4.06
CA GLU A 201 30.09 -6.60 2.94
C GLU A 201 31.38 -7.32 3.40
N SER A 202 31.87 -7.00 4.61
CA SER A 202 33.02 -7.70 5.20
C SER A 202 32.61 -8.91 6.07
N THR A 203 31.36 -8.95 6.55
CA THR A 203 30.88 -9.94 7.52
C THR A 203 30.02 -11.01 6.85
N ASN A 204 30.63 -12.11 6.40
CA ASN A 204 30.02 -13.44 6.15
C ASN A 204 28.64 -13.56 5.43
N GLY A 205 28.04 -12.50 4.88
CA GLY A 205 26.75 -12.50 4.18
C GLY A 205 25.78 -11.41 4.64
N ILE A 206 24.62 -11.37 3.99
CA ILE A 206 23.55 -10.39 4.20
C ILE A 206 22.78 -10.75 5.48
N ILE A 207 22.46 -9.76 6.33
CA ILE A 207 21.55 -9.96 7.47
C ILE A 207 20.11 -9.75 7.02
N ALA A 208 19.23 -10.64 7.44
CA ALA A 208 17.81 -10.55 7.17
C ALA A 208 17.22 -9.23 7.71
N PRO A 209 16.41 -8.50 6.92
CA PRO A 209 15.83 -7.21 7.32
C PRO A 209 15.10 -7.23 8.66
N TRP A 210 14.30 -8.27 8.91
CA TRP A 210 13.53 -8.41 10.15
C TRP A 210 14.46 -8.59 11.35
N PHE A 211 15.51 -9.40 11.22
CA PHE A 211 16.47 -9.60 12.30
C PHE A 211 17.29 -8.33 12.56
N ARG A 212 17.64 -7.57 11.50
CA ARG A 212 18.24 -6.24 11.64
C ARG A 212 17.32 -5.30 12.43
N CYS A 213 16.01 -5.33 12.20
CA CYS A 213 15.05 -4.55 13.00
C CYS A 213 15.01 -4.99 14.46
N ILE A 214 14.95 -6.30 14.74
CA ILE A 214 15.01 -6.82 16.10
C ILE A 214 16.29 -6.32 16.79
N ALA A 215 17.45 -6.55 16.18
CA ALA A 215 18.74 -6.28 16.79
C ALA A 215 19.02 -4.78 16.97
N ALA A 216 18.60 -3.92 16.04
CA ALA A 216 18.93 -2.49 16.06
C ALA A 216 17.86 -1.60 16.69
N ARG A 217 16.58 -2.02 16.70
CA ARG A 217 15.46 -1.17 17.11
C ARG A 217 14.73 -1.66 18.38
N ILE A 218 14.80 -2.95 18.69
CA ILE A 218 14.06 -3.56 19.82
C ILE A 218 15.00 -4.11 20.90
N MET A 219 16.04 -4.82 20.49
CA MET A 219 16.95 -5.52 21.37
C MET A 219 17.83 -4.51 22.13
N SER A 220 17.68 -4.46 23.46
CA SER A 220 18.52 -3.63 24.32
C SER A 220 19.66 -4.42 24.97
N ASP A 221 20.63 -3.72 25.56
CA ASP A 221 21.71 -4.32 26.37
C ASP A 221 21.16 -5.24 27.47
N ASP A 222 19.99 -4.90 28.02
CA ASP A 222 19.37 -5.67 29.09
C ASP A 222 18.97 -7.07 28.61
N TRP A 223 18.64 -7.28 27.33
CA TRP A 223 18.25 -8.59 26.79
C TRP A 223 19.40 -9.60 26.92
N TRP A 224 20.63 -9.17 26.61
CA TRP A 224 21.83 -10.00 26.73
C TRP A 224 22.08 -10.45 28.17
N SER A 225 21.80 -9.56 29.13
CA SER A 225 21.97 -9.87 30.56
C SER A 225 20.79 -10.63 31.16
N ALA A 226 19.58 -10.46 30.62
CA ALA A 226 18.35 -11.07 31.09
C ALA A 226 18.21 -12.52 30.63
N ALA A 227 18.83 -12.91 29.52
CA ALA A 227 18.77 -14.27 28.98
C ALA A 227 19.10 -15.33 30.07
N GLY A 228 18.11 -16.19 30.37
CA GLY A 228 18.19 -17.22 31.41
C GLY A 228 17.80 -16.77 32.82
N ASN A 229 17.29 -15.56 32.98
CA ASN A 229 16.65 -15.07 34.20
C ASN A 229 15.18 -14.70 33.89
N SER A 230 14.26 -15.57 34.30
CA SER A 230 12.84 -15.43 33.97
C SER A 230 12.22 -14.13 34.48
N ASP A 231 12.58 -13.67 35.68
CA ASP A 231 12.07 -12.41 36.23
C ASP A 231 12.58 -11.21 35.42
N ALA A 232 13.84 -11.26 34.97
CA ALA A 232 14.42 -10.21 34.14
C ALA A 232 13.78 -10.17 32.74
N CYS A 233 13.63 -11.33 32.08
CA CYS A 233 12.93 -11.40 30.79
C CYS A 233 11.48 -10.93 30.90
N GLN A 234 10.78 -11.30 31.98
CA GLN A 234 9.41 -10.85 32.21
C GLN A 234 9.31 -9.33 32.39
N SER A 235 10.35 -8.68 32.92
CA SER A 235 10.40 -7.22 33.07
C SER A 235 10.67 -6.47 31.77
N LEU A 236 11.26 -7.16 30.78
CA LEU A 236 11.46 -6.64 29.42
C LEU A 236 10.23 -6.82 28.53
N ALA A 237 9.31 -7.69 28.94
CA ALA A 237 8.15 -8.00 28.14
C ALA A 237 7.19 -6.81 28.05
N ASP A 238 6.77 -6.47 26.83
CA ASP A 238 5.70 -5.51 26.57
C ASP A 238 4.55 -6.17 25.80
N GLY A 239 3.38 -5.54 25.84
CA GLY A 239 2.20 -5.98 25.10
C GLY A 239 1.98 -5.21 23.80
N VAL A 240 3.03 -4.56 23.28
CA VAL A 240 2.94 -3.64 22.14
C VAL A 240 3.29 -4.38 20.86
N ILE A 241 2.66 -3.98 19.75
CA ILE A 241 3.07 -4.36 18.40
C ILE A 241 3.90 -3.20 17.86
N HIS A 242 5.22 -3.38 17.79
CA HIS A 242 6.13 -2.37 17.26
C HIS A 242 6.02 -2.35 15.73
N ASP A 243 5.53 -1.23 15.17
CA ASP A 243 5.39 -1.08 13.73
C ASP A 243 6.73 -0.71 13.08
N MET A 244 7.29 -1.65 12.30
CA MET A 244 8.52 -1.44 11.54
C MET A 244 8.27 -1.00 10.10
N GLY A 245 7.00 -1.01 9.66
CA GLY A 245 6.63 -0.67 8.29
C GLY A 245 7.18 -1.65 7.25
N ASP A 246 7.48 -1.12 6.07
CA ASP A 246 8.09 -1.82 4.96
C ASP A 246 9.61 -1.70 5.03
N ILE A 247 10.26 -2.84 5.22
CA ILE A 247 11.71 -2.95 5.42
C ILE A 247 12.40 -3.57 4.19
N SER A 248 11.73 -3.60 3.04
CA SER A 248 12.25 -4.19 1.79
C SER A 248 13.55 -3.52 1.34
N HIS A 249 13.69 -2.21 1.60
CA HIS A 249 14.89 -1.43 1.27
C HIS A 249 16.14 -1.90 2.02
N MET A 250 15.99 -2.63 3.13
CA MET A 250 17.11 -3.18 3.89
C MET A 250 17.66 -4.48 3.28
N LEU A 251 16.96 -5.09 2.32
CA LEU A 251 17.43 -6.30 1.64
C LEU A 251 18.21 -5.92 0.37
N PRO A 252 19.52 -6.19 0.31
CA PRO A 252 20.30 -5.97 -0.90
C PRO A 252 19.77 -6.79 -2.08
N GLY A 253 19.58 -6.14 -3.22
CA GLY A 253 19.07 -6.78 -4.43
C GLY A 253 17.57 -7.06 -4.44
N ALA A 254 16.81 -6.54 -3.45
CA ALA A 254 15.36 -6.63 -3.49
C ALA A 254 14.80 -5.97 -4.77
N GLU A 255 13.81 -6.62 -5.38
CA GLU A 255 13.08 -6.08 -6.51
C GLU A 255 11.66 -5.69 -6.10
N GLY A 256 11.12 -4.65 -6.74
CA GLY A 256 9.74 -4.23 -6.56
C GLY A 256 8.75 -5.19 -7.21
N CYS A 257 7.46 -4.87 -7.04
CA CYS A 257 6.36 -5.47 -7.78
C CYS A 257 5.69 -4.42 -8.69
N ASP A 258 4.84 -4.89 -9.59
CA ASP A 258 4.04 -4.03 -10.46
C ASP A 258 3.06 -3.16 -9.64
N LEU A 259 2.51 -2.13 -10.27
CA LEU A 259 1.60 -1.18 -9.64
C LEU A 259 0.39 -1.84 -8.98
N PHE A 260 -0.23 -2.83 -9.63
CA PHE A 260 -1.47 -3.40 -9.11
C PHE A 260 -1.20 -4.32 -7.92
N THR A 261 -0.09 -5.05 -7.94
CA THR A 261 0.40 -5.80 -6.78
C THR A 261 0.73 -4.86 -5.62
N ALA A 262 1.44 -3.75 -5.88
CA ALA A 262 1.76 -2.75 -4.86
C ALA A 262 0.50 -2.09 -4.25
N ILE A 263 -0.52 -1.80 -5.07
CA ILE A 263 -1.82 -1.32 -4.57
C ILE A 263 -2.50 -2.39 -3.73
N ALA A 264 -2.48 -3.66 -4.16
CA ALA A 264 -3.12 -4.77 -3.46
C ALA A 264 -2.48 -5.07 -2.09
N GLU A 265 -1.19 -4.78 -1.91
CA GLU A 265 -0.51 -4.86 -0.60
C GLU A 265 -1.17 -3.92 0.43
N VAL A 266 -1.50 -2.70 0.01
CA VAL A 266 -1.89 -1.58 0.88
C VAL A 266 -3.41 -1.45 1.01
N LYS A 267 -4.13 -1.70 -0.09
CA LYS A 267 -5.57 -1.45 -0.22
C LYS A 267 -6.42 -2.05 0.91
N PRO A 268 -6.24 -3.31 1.34
CA PRO A 268 -7.08 -3.90 2.40
C PRO A 268 -7.02 -3.12 3.72
N PHE A 269 -5.83 -2.62 4.09
CA PHE A 269 -5.64 -1.87 5.34
C PHE A 269 -6.27 -0.48 5.31
N VAL A 270 -6.24 0.16 4.14
CA VAL A 270 -6.87 1.46 3.95
C VAL A 270 -8.39 1.31 3.91
N GLU A 271 -8.91 0.29 3.25
CA GLU A 271 -10.36 0.00 3.22
C GLU A 271 -10.89 -0.31 4.62
N ALA A 272 -10.17 -1.10 5.43
CA ALA A 272 -10.55 -1.36 6.82
C ALA A 272 -10.64 -0.08 7.67
N ARG A 273 -9.73 0.88 7.47
CA ARG A 273 -9.76 2.18 8.16
C ARG A 273 -10.95 3.04 7.73
N ILE A 274 -11.22 3.10 6.43
CA ILE A 274 -12.37 3.84 5.88
C ILE A 274 -13.67 3.25 6.43
N GLU A 275 -13.83 1.91 6.36
CA GLU A 275 -15.01 1.22 6.87
C GLU A 275 -15.21 1.48 8.36
N ARG A 276 -14.16 1.30 9.17
CA ARG A 276 -14.19 1.58 10.61
C ARG A 276 -14.62 3.03 10.90
N ALA A 277 -14.08 4.00 10.17
CA ALA A 277 -14.37 5.41 10.40
C ALA A 277 -15.82 5.78 10.03
N LEU A 278 -16.32 5.30 8.88
CA LEU A 278 -17.63 5.66 8.36
C LEU A 278 -18.79 4.86 8.96
N THR A 279 -18.51 3.71 9.57
CA THR A 279 -19.51 2.87 10.26
C THR A 279 -19.65 3.17 11.75
N HIS A 280 -18.80 4.04 12.31
CA HIS A 280 -18.82 4.41 13.73
C HIS A 280 -20.02 5.31 14.12
N THR A 281 -20.75 5.86 13.15
CA THR A 281 -21.94 6.69 13.41
C THR A 281 -23.11 5.86 13.97
N SER A 282 -23.89 6.45 14.88
CA SER A 282 -25.11 5.81 15.42
C SER A 282 -26.30 5.82 14.45
N SER A 283 -26.15 6.45 13.28
CA SER A 283 -27.21 6.55 12.26
C SER A 283 -26.92 5.60 11.10
N GLU A 284 -27.66 4.49 11.04
CA GLU A 284 -27.55 3.49 9.96
C GLU A 284 -27.76 4.11 8.56
N ARG A 285 -28.71 5.04 8.42
CA ARG A 285 -28.98 5.72 7.14
C ARG A 285 -27.80 6.56 6.68
N LEU A 286 -27.17 7.30 7.60
CA LEU A 286 -26.00 8.13 7.28
C LEU A 286 -24.79 7.26 6.93
N SER A 287 -24.55 6.20 7.72
CA SER A 287 -23.48 5.24 7.43
C SER A 287 -23.67 4.59 6.05
N GLY A 288 -24.89 4.15 5.73
CA GLY A 288 -25.22 3.58 4.42
C GLY A 288 -24.95 4.55 3.27
N ALA A 289 -25.33 5.83 3.43
CA ALA A 289 -25.08 6.85 2.41
C ALA A 289 -23.58 7.14 2.21
N MET A 290 -22.79 7.23 3.29
CA MET A 290 -21.33 7.43 3.20
C MET A 290 -20.62 6.23 2.58
N MET A 291 -21.05 5.00 2.90
CA MET A 291 -20.47 3.77 2.37
C MET A 291 -20.92 3.44 0.94
N HIS A 292 -21.98 4.06 0.42
CA HIS A 292 -22.58 3.71 -0.87
C HIS A 292 -21.58 3.67 -2.04
N LEU A 293 -20.81 4.76 -2.23
CA LEU A 293 -19.81 4.85 -3.31
C LEU A 293 -18.54 4.04 -3.03
N ILE A 294 -18.27 3.73 -1.77
CA ILE A 294 -17.11 2.93 -1.34
C ILE A 294 -17.40 1.45 -1.63
N SER A 295 -18.59 0.97 -1.28
CA SER A 295 -19.07 -0.39 -1.56
C SER A 295 -19.17 -0.70 -3.05
N GLY A 296 -19.36 0.33 -3.90
CA GLY A 296 -19.27 0.21 -5.37
C GLY A 296 -17.85 -0.10 -5.90
N GLY A 297 -16.86 -0.24 -5.02
CA GLY A 297 -15.49 -0.56 -5.37
C GLY A 297 -14.67 0.66 -5.78
N GLY A 298 -13.57 0.39 -6.50
CA GLY A 298 -12.59 1.40 -6.90
C GLY A 298 -11.17 0.85 -6.82
N LYS A 299 -10.27 1.47 -7.59
CA LYS A 299 -8.85 1.11 -7.61
C LYS A 299 -8.09 1.58 -6.38
N ARG A 300 -8.65 2.51 -5.59
CA ARG A 300 -8.03 3.10 -4.38
C ARG A 300 -6.62 3.65 -4.61
N MET A 301 -6.36 4.17 -5.80
CA MET A 301 -5.03 4.69 -6.17
C MET A 301 -4.63 5.87 -5.26
N ARG A 302 -5.53 6.84 -5.04
CA ARG A 302 -5.25 7.99 -4.15
C ARG A 302 -5.08 7.54 -2.70
N ALA A 303 -5.89 6.59 -2.25
CA ALA A 303 -5.86 6.02 -0.90
C ALA A 303 -4.52 5.33 -0.57
N THR A 304 -3.91 4.65 -1.54
CA THR A 304 -2.65 3.91 -1.35
C THR A 304 -1.41 4.77 -1.61
N LEU A 305 -1.57 5.89 -2.31
CA LEU A 305 -0.45 6.69 -2.80
C LEU A 305 0.48 7.26 -1.71
N PRO A 306 0.00 7.77 -0.55
CA PRO A 306 0.89 8.22 0.51
C PRO A 306 1.86 7.14 0.98
N TRP A 307 1.36 5.90 1.14
CA TRP A 307 2.19 4.75 1.52
C TRP A 307 3.20 4.39 0.42
N LEU A 308 2.76 4.33 -0.84
CA LEU A 308 3.66 3.98 -1.96
C LEU A 308 4.78 5.01 -2.15
N VAL A 309 4.47 6.29 -1.94
CA VAL A 309 5.47 7.36 -1.95
C VAL A 309 6.44 7.17 -0.78
N ALA A 310 5.94 7.02 0.44
CA ALA A 310 6.79 6.78 1.62
C ALA A 310 7.71 5.57 1.43
N LYS A 311 7.18 4.43 0.96
CA LYS A 311 7.95 3.21 0.64
C LYS A 311 9.06 3.45 -0.38
N THR A 312 8.90 4.46 -1.24
CA THR A 312 9.89 4.81 -2.27
C THR A 312 11.00 5.70 -1.72
N VAL A 313 10.70 6.62 -0.79
CA VAL A 313 11.61 7.70 -0.38
C VAL A 313 12.03 7.68 1.09
N GLY A 314 11.49 6.78 1.92
CA GLY A 314 11.82 6.70 3.34
C GLY A 314 11.11 5.55 4.06
N ASP A 315 10.79 5.77 5.34
CA ASP A 315 10.14 4.77 6.18
C ASP A 315 8.61 4.78 6.01
N THR A 316 7.97 3.61 6.15
CA THR A 316 6.51 3.52 6.25
C THR A 316 6.06 3.16 7.67
N HIS A 317 4.82 3.50 7.99
CA HIS A 317 4.16 3.23 9.26
C HIS A 317 2.64 3.37 9.12
N SER A 318 1.86 2.87 10.07
CA SER A 318 0.39 2.87 10.04
C SER A 318 -0.24 4.24 9.77
N GLY A 319 0.38 5.33 10.25
CA GLY A 319 -0.14 6.69 10.08
C GLY A 319 -0.35 7.07 8.60
N LEU A 320 0.48 6.56 7.68
CA LEU A 320 0.32 6.76 6.24
C LEU A 320 -0.96 6.10 5.69
N LEU A 321 -1.36 4.96 6.26
CA LEU A 321 -2.60 4.27 5.90
C LEU A 321 -3.82 5.08 6.35
N ASP A 322 -3.76 5.69 7.54
CA ASP A 322 -4.81 6.57 8.07
C ASP A 322 -4.92 7.87 7.28
N VAL A 323 -3.80 8.48 6.87
CA VAL A 323 -3.81 9.63 5.94
C VAL A 323 -4.40 9.24 4.59
N GLY A 324 -4.00 8.09 4.03
CA GLY A 324 -4.56 7.57 2.79
C GLY A 324 -6.08 7.36 2.86
N ALA A 325 -6.57 6.78 3.96
CA ALA A 325 -7.99 6.61 4.26
C ALA A 325 -8.73 7.95 4.36
N ALA A 326 -8.12 8.95 5.00
CA ALA A 326 -8.69 10.30 5.11
C ALA A 326 -8.79 10.98 3.73
N ILE A 327 -7.75 10.88 2.90
CA ILE A 327 -7.75 11.45 1.53
C ILE A 327 -8.81 10.76 0.66
N GLU A 328 -8.94 9.44 0.72
CA GLU A 328 -9.97 8.71 -0.07
C GLU A 328 -11.39 9.00 0.45
N THR A 329 -11.58 9.12 1.77
CA THR A 329 -12.85 9.60 2.34
C THR A 329 -13.16 11.01 1.81
N ILE A 330 -12.16 11.89 1.75
CA ILE A 330 -12.31 13.22 1.20
C ILE A 330 -12.68 13.18 -0.29
N HIS A 331 -12.00 12.37 -1.08
CA HIS A 331 -12.32 12.19 -2.49
C HIS A 331 -13.77 11.70 -2.68
N ASN A 332 -14.24 10.73 -1.89
CA ASN A 332 -15.62 10.28 -2.00
C ASN A 332 -16.62 11.36 -1.54
N PHE A 333 -16.31 12.21 -0.55
CA PHE A 333 -17.15 13.38 -0.26
C PHE A 333 -17.28 14.26 -1.50
N THR A 334 -16.16 14.56 -2.17
CA THR A 334 -16.16 15.49 -3.31
C THR A 334 -17.03 14.96 -4.43
N LEU A 335 -17.01 13.64 -4.68
CA LEU A 335 -17.87 12.99 -5.67
C LEU A 335 -19.36 13.09 -5.30
N ILE A 336 -19.73 12.90 -4.04
CA ILE A 336 -21.14 13.04 -3.61
C ILE A 336 -21.64 14.46 -3.87
N HIS A 337 -20.83 15.47 -3.58
CA HIS A 337 -21.20 16.87 -3.79
C HIS A 337 -21.17 17.27 -5.26
N ASP A 338 -20.22 16.76 -6.04
CA ASP A 338 -20.12 16.94 -7.49
C ASP A 338 -21.37 16.38 -8.18
N ASP A 339 -21.78 15.15 -7.85
CA ASP A 339 -23.00 14.51 -8.39
C ASP A 339 -24.26 15.36 -8.15
N ILE A 340 -24.33 16.06 -7.01
CA ILE A 340 -25.45 16.96 -6.68
C ILE A 340 -25.39 18.25 -7.51
N MET A 341 -24.20 18.78 -7.75
CA MET A 341 -24.01 20.02 -8.52
C MET A 341 -24.30 19.81 -10.00
N ASP A 342 -23.91 18.65 -10.53
CA ASP A 342 -24.04 18.27 -11.94
C ASP A 342 -25.38 17.59 -12.27
N ASP A 343 -26.23 17.29 -11.26
CA ASP A 343 -27.50 16.55 -11.39
C ASP A 343 -27.31 15.15 -12.02
N ASP A 344 -26.22 14.47 -11.64
CA ASP A 344 -25.82 13.16 -12.16
C ASP A 344 -26.64 12.02 -11.52
N ASP A 345 -27.37 11.23 -12.32
CA ASP A 345 -28.18 10.13 -11.81
C ASP A 345 -27.37 8.88 -11.38
N ILE A 346 -26.17 8.68 -11.94
CA ILE A 346 -25.40 7.43 -11.85
C ILE A 346 -23.91 7.70 -11.62
N ARG A 347 -23.32 6.99 -10.64
CA ARG A 347 -21.87 7.00 -10.36
C ARG A 347 -21.35 5.58 -10.15
N ARG A 348 -20.27 5.20 -10.85
CA ARG A 348 -19.65 3.85 -10.79
C ARG A 348 -20.64 2.70 -11.03
N GLY A 349 -21.64 2.92 -11.89
CA GLY A 349 -22.68 1.92 -12.19
C GLY A 349 -23.74 1.74 -11.09
N LEU A 350 -23.70 2.57 -10.04
CA LEU A 350 -24.71 2.64 -8.99
C LEU A 350 -25.50 3.95 -9.13
N PRO A 351 -26.75 4.04 -8.62
CA PRO A 351 -27.43 5.32 -8.48
C PRO A 351 -26.58 6.28 -7.65
N ALA A 352 -26.53 7.55 -8.04
CA ALA A 352 -25.86 8.57 -7.24
C ALA A 352 -26.47 8.66 -5.84
N VAL A 353 -25.71 9.11 -4.84
CA VAL A 353 -26.16 9.07 -3.43
C VAL A 353 -27.44 9.88 -3.22
N HIS A 354 -27.59 11.02 -3.90
CA HIS A 354 -28.80 11.84 -3.79
C HIS A 354 -30.04 11.20 -4.44
N ILE A 355 -29.85 10.29 -5.40
CA ILE A 355 -30.91 9.48 -6.01
C ILE A 355 -31.32 8.33 -5.08
N GLU A 356 -30.33 7.59 -4.55
CA GLU A 356 -30.60 6.44 -3.69
C GLU A 356 -31.15 6.86 -2.32
N TYR A 357 -30.60 7.92 -1.73
CA TYR A 357 -30.87 8.29 -0.34
C TYR A 357 -31.65 9.58 -0.16
N ASP A 358 -31.90 10.40 -1.18
CA ASP A 358 -32.35 11.80 -1.09
C ASP A 358 -31.23 12.86 -0.93
N LEU A 359 -31.52 14.06 -1.46
CA LEU A 359 -30.61 15.21 -1.48
C LEU A 359 -30.12 15.62 -0.08
N ALA A 360 -31.01 15.66 0.91
CA ALA A 360 -30.65 16.08 2.25
C ALA A 360 -29.71 15.08 2.93
N THR A 361 -29.91 13.78 2.69
CA THR A 361 -29.05 12.72 3.19
C THR A 361 -27.69 12.76 2.51
N ALA A 362 -27.64 13.00 1.19
CA ALA A 362 -26.39 13.11 0.45
C ALA A 362 -25.52 14.30 0.90
N ILE A 363 -26.10 15.47 1.13
CA ILE A 363 -25.39 16.64 1.68
C ILE A 363 -24.81 16.31 3.06
N ASN A 364 -25.62 15.74 3.96
CA ASN A 364 -25.14 15.37 5.30
C ASN A 364 -24.06 14.28 5.26
N ALA A 365 -24.12 13.36 4.30
CA ALA A 365 -23.10 12.34 4.11
C ALA A 365 -21.75 12.97 3.72
N GLY A 366 -21.73 13.87 2.73
CA GLY A 366 -20.50 14.57 2.34
C GLY A 366 -19.92 15.42 3.48
N ASP A 367 -20.75 16.18 4.18
CA ASP A 367 -20.33 16.98 5.34
C ASP A 367 -19.73 16.12 6.46
N ALA A 368 -20.37 14.99 6.78
CA ALA A 368 -19.89 14.07 7.81
C ALA A 368 -18.58 13.40 7.40
N MET A 369 -18.44 12.97 6.13
CA MET A 369 -17.21 12.36 5.62
C MET A 369 -16.00 13.30 5.74
N LEU A 370 -16.18 14.58 5.42
CA LEU A 370 -15.13 15.58 5.60
C LEU A 370 -14.69 15.69 7.07
N ALA A 371 -15.65 15.74 8.01
CA ALA A 371 -15.34 15.82 9.43
C ALA A 371 -14.65 14.55 9.95
N ILE A 372 -15.16 13.37 9.58
CA ILE A 372 -14.62 12.07 9.98
C ILE A 372 -13.20 11.87 9.45
N ALA A 373 -12.88 12.34 8.24
CA ALA A 373 -11.54 12.26 7.69
C ALA A 373 -10.50 12.99 8.56
N PHE A 374 -10.83 14.19 9.07
CA PHE A 374 -9.95 14.90 10.01
C PHE A 374 -9.92 14.24 11.39
N GLU A 375 -11.05 13.77 11.90
CA GLU A 375 -11.12 13.08 13.19
C GLU A 375 -10.24 11.82 13.19
N ALA A 376 -10.41 10.94 12.21
CA ALA A 376 -9.66 9.70 12.08
C ALA A 376 -8.16 9.95 11.93
N MET A 377 -7.76 10.95 11.15
CA MET A 377 -6.36 11.32 10.97
C MET A 377 -5.72 11.82 12.27
N VAL A 378 -6.41 12.62 13.08
CA VAL A 378 -5.83 13.22 14.30
C VAL A 378 -5.57 12.19 15.41
N VAL A 379 -6.31 11.08 15.42
CA VAL A 379 -6.20 10.02 16.44
C VAL A 379 -5.41 8.80 15.97
N ALA A 380 -4.74 8.87 14.81
CA ALA A 380 -4.05 7.74 14.23
C ALA A 380 -2.78 7.35 15.01
N ASP A 381 -2.72 6.07 15.41
CA ASP A 381 -1.56 5.45 16.04
C ASP A 381 -0.41 5.35 15.01
N GLY A 382 0.44 6.37 14.98
CA GLY A 382 1.55 6.48 14.03
C GLY A 382 1.81 7.89 13.53
N ILE A 383 0.95 8.86 13.84
CA ILE A 383 1.17 10.27 13.50
C ILE A 383 1.67 11.00 14.75
N ASP A 384 2.87 11.59 14.68
CA ASP A 384 3.37 12.41 15.78
C ASP A 384 2.53 13.69 15.93
N CYS A 385 2.27 14.10 17.16
CA CYS A 385 1.56 15.34 17.47
C CYS A 385 2.18 16.59 16.82
N ASN A 386 3.49 16.56 16.56
CA ASN A 386 4.23 17.63 15.89
C ASN A 386 3.95 17.72 14.39
N ASP A 387 3.49 16.63 13.76
CA ASP A 387 3.15 16.59 12.33
C ASP A 387 1.71 17.05 12.06
N LEU A 388 0.84 17.01 13.08
CA LEU A 388 -0.57 17.41 12.94
C LEU A 388 -0.77 18.82 12.34
N PRO A 389 -0.03 19.88 12.74
CA PRO A 389 -0.18 21.20 12.13
C PRO A 389 0.15 21.20 10.63
N PHE A 390 1.15 20.42 10.21
CA PHE A 390 1.49 20.26 8.80
C PHE A 390 0.36 19.55 8.06
N LEU A 391 -0.06 18.38 8.56
CA LEU A 391 -1.10 17.56 7.94
C LEU A 391 -2.42 18.31 7.80
N VAL A 392 -2.92 18.89 8.90
CA VAL A 392 -4.18 19.64 8.89
C VAL A 392 -4.11 20.81 7.90
N LYS A 393 -2.98 21.51 7.83
CA LYS A 393 -2.79 22.61 6.88
C LYS A 393 -2.77 22.13 5.43
N ARG A 394 -2.09 21.01 5.13
CA ARG A 394 -2.00 20.46 3.77
C ARG A 394 -3.34 19.89 3.30
N ILE A 395 -3.97 19.04 4.10
CA ILE A 395 -5.29 18.48 3.78
C ILE A 395 -6.35 19.60 3.70
N GLY A 396 -6.36 20.56 4.62
CA GLY A 396 -7.27 21.70 4.57
C GLY A 396 -7.06 22.59 3.33
N ARG A 397 -5.79 22.80 2.92
CA ARG A 397 -5.47 23.51 1.68
C ARG A 397 -5.93 22.72 0.45
N MET A 398 -5.73 21.40 0.44
CA MET A 398 -6.20 20.52 -0.63
C MET A 398 -7.71 20.64 -0.79
N VAL A 399 -8.49 20.48 0.28
CA VAL A 399 -9.95 20.61 0.25
C VAL A 399 -10.38 21.98 -0.29
N ARG A 400 -9.78 23.08 0.21
CA ARG A 400 -10.07 24.43 -0.28
C ARG A 400 -9.78 24.56 -1.78
N ARG A 401 -8.65 24.05 -2.25
CA ARG A 401 -8.26 24.12 -3.67
C ARG A 401 -9.18 23.30 -4.56
N VAL A 402 -9.65 22.14 -4.09
CA VAL A 402 -10.67 21.35 -4.79
C VAL A 402 -11.96 22.13 -4.96
N SER A 403 -12.45 22.78 -3.89
CA SER A 403 -13.63 23.63 -3.98
C SER A 403 -13.43 24.84 -4.90
N GLU A 404 -12.25 25.47 -4.87
CA GLU A 404 -11.90 26.57 -5.78
C GLU A 404 -11.89 26.11 -7.25
N GLY A 405 -11.27 24.96 -7.54
CA GLY A 405 -11.25 24.37 -8.89
C GLY A 405 -12.65 24.01 -9.38
N GLN A 406 -13.47 23.38 -8.53
CA GLN A 406 -14.85 23.07 -8.86
C GLN A 406 -15.68 24.32 -9.17
N GLN A 407 -15.51 25.38 -8.37
CA GLN A 407 -16.19 26.64 -8.60
C GLN A 407 -15.76 27.29 -9.93
N LEU A 408 -14.48 27.24 -10.28
CA LEU A 408 -13.98 27.72 -11.57
C LEU A 408 -14.59 26.95 -12.74
N ASP A 409 -14.70 25.62 -12.64
CA ASP A 409 -15.29 24.76 -13.68
C ASP A 409 -16.74 25.18 -13.98
N ILE A 410 -17.57 25.32 -12.93
CA ILE A 410 -18.96 25.80 -13.03
C ILE A 410 -19.05 27.21 -13.64
N GLU A 411 -18.13 28.10 -13.27
CA GLU A 411 -18.10 29.47 -13.80
C GLU A 411 -17.71 29.51 -15.28
N PHE A 412 -16.79 28.65 -15.71
CA PHE A 412 -16.30 28.59 -17.09
C PHE A 412 -17.37 28.12 -18.08
N GLU A 413 -18.28 27.23 -17.67
CA GLU A 413 -19.42 26.81 -18.48
C GLU A 413 -20.35 27.98 -18.83
N LYS A 414 -20.53 28.93 -17.91
CA LYS A 414 -21.47 30.06 -18.05
C LYS A 414 -20.81 31.33 -18.56
N ARG A 415 -19.50 31.31 -18.81
CA ARG A 415 -18.74 32.52 -19.18
C ARG A 415 -18.84 32.79 -20.68
N ASP A 416 -19.30 34.00 -21.01
CA ASP A 416 -19.35 34.52 -22.38
C ASP A 416 -17.96 34.92 -22.92
N ASN A 417 -17.04 35.28 -22.02
CA ASN A 417 -15.67 35.65 -22.36
C ASN A 417 -14.78 34.41 -22.52
N GLU A 418 -13.73 34.55 -23.33
CA GLU A 418 -12.75 33.50 -23.58
C GLU A 418 -12.08 33.01 -22.28
N VAL A 419 -12.08 31.69 -22.08
CA VAL A 419 -11.29 31.02 -21.04
C VAL A 419 -9.91 30.73 -21.61
N THR A 420 -8.88 31.20 -20.91
CA THR A 420 -7.48 31.00 -21.31
C THR A 420 -6.99 29.61 -20.93
N GLU A 421 -5.85 29.22 -21.50
CA GLU A 421 -5.25 27.93 -21.17
C GLU A 421 -4.71 27.93 -19.75
N GLU A 422 -4.15 29.06 -19.31
CA GLU A 422 -3.65 29.28 -17.97
C GLU A 422 -4.77 29.15 -16.91
N GLU A 423 -5.95 29.74 -17.18
CA GLU A 423 -7.14 29.60 -16.34
C GLU A 423 -7.62 28.14 -16.27
N TYR A 424 -7.60 27.42 -17.40
CA TYR A 424 -7.95 26.00 -17.43
C TYR A 424 -6.96 25.14 -16.63
N ILE A 425 -5.65 25.36 -16.79
CA ILE A 425 -4.63 24.63 -16.03
C ILE A 425 -4.79 24.90 -14.52
N GLU A 426 -5.07 26.15 -14.12
CA GLU A 426 -5.35 26.47 -12.71
C GLU A 426 -6.59 25.73 -12.19
N MET A 427 -7.65 25.63 -13.00
CA MET A 427 -8.86 24.91 -12.65
C MET A 427 -8.59 23.42 -12.42
N ILE A 428 -7.95 22.72 -13.37
CA ILE A 428 -7.67 21.28 -13.24
C ILE A 428 -6.63 20.98 -12.18
N GLU A 429 -5.70 21.91 -11.92
CA GLU A 429 -4.80 21.84 -10.78
C GLU A 429 -5.60 21.79 -9.47
N GLY A 430 -6.51 22.76 -9.29
CA GLY A 430 -7.34 22.87 -8.09
C GLY A 430 -8.30 21.69 -7.94
N LYS A 431 -9.04 21.34 -8.99
CA LYS A 431 -10.09 20.31 -8.98
C LYS A 431 -9.53 18.89 -8.79
N THR A 432 -8.43 18.58 -9.47
CA THR A 432 -7.94 17.20 -9.58
C THR A 432 -6.50 17.02 -9.12
N ALA A 433 -5.56 17.82 -9.63
CA ALA A 433 -4.14 17.54 -9.43
C ALA A 433 -3.68 17.77 -7.99
N VAL A 434 -4.30 18.71 -7.27
CA VAL A 434 -3.94 19.02 -5.87
C VAL A 434 -4.06 17.81 -4.94
N MET A 435 -4.97 16.86 -5.20
CA MET A 435 -5.06 15.65 -4.41
C MET A 435 -3.84 14.75 -4.62
N PHE A 436 -3.42 14.53 -5.86
CA PHE A 436 -2.23 13.73 -6.17
C PHE A 436 -0.95 14.39 -5.62
N LEU A 437 -0.82 15.70 -5.80
CA LEU A 437 0.24 16.51 -5.17
C LEU A 437 0.26 16.34 -3.65
N THR A 438 -0.91 16.34 -3.01
CA THR A 438 -0.99 16.22 -1.54
C THR A 438 -0.60 14.82 -1.09
N CYS A 439 -1.01 13.78 -1.82
CA CYS A 439 -0.54 12.41 -1.56
C CYS A 439 0.99 12.30 -1.65
N GLY A 440 1.59 12.89 -2.69
CA GLY A 440 3.04 12.93 -2.88
C GLY A 440 3.77 13.67 -1.76
N GLU A 441 3.34 14.90 -1.47
CA GLU A 441 3.96 15.75 -0.45
C GLU A 441 3.85 15.12 0.95
N VAL A 442 2.65 14.68 1.34
CA VAL A 442 2.42 14.13 2.69
C VAL A 442 3.07 12.77 2.86
N GLY A 443 3.05 11.90 1.84
CA GLY A 443 3.72 10.61 1.89
C GLY A 443 5.23 10.75 2.11
N ALA A 444 5.88 11.64 1.37
CA ALA A 444 7.31 11.91 1.53
C ALA A 444 7.65 12.60 2.86
N TYR A 445 6.80 13.53 3.32
CA TYR A 445 7.04 14.23 4.57
C TYR A 445 6.97 13.28 5.77
N LEU A 446 5.93 12.44 5.84
CA LEU A 446 5.75 11.49 6.94
C LEU A 446 6.77 10.34 6.92
N SER A 447 7.38 10.05 5.77
CA SER A 447 8.45 9.05 5.69
C SER A 447 9.80 9.53 6.23
N GLY A 448 9.89 10.78 6.70
CA GLY A 448 11.13 11.40 7.17
C GLY A 448 12.08 11.83 6.05
N ALA A 449 11.61 11.95 4.80
CA ALA A 449 12.44 12.40 3.69
C ALA A 449 12.87 13.87 3.85
N ASP A 450 13.98 14.25 3.22
CA ASP A 450 14.46 15.63 3.24
C ASP A 450 13.57 16.59 2.44
N GLU A 451 13.73 17.90 2.69
CA GLU A 451 12.90 18.93 2.05
C GLU A 451 12.97 18.90 0.51
N GLU A 452 14.12 18.53 -0.07
CA GLU A 452 14.27 18.43 -1.52
C GLU A 452 13.44 17.27 -2.08
N THR A 453 13.49 16.12 -1.41
CA THR A 453 12.75 14.92 -1.78
C THR A 453 11.24 15.13 -1.62
N VAL A 454 10.82 15.78 -0.53
CA VAL A 454 9.42 16.18 -0.32
C VAL A 454 8.93 17.10 -1.43
N GLN A 455 9.71 18.12 -1.81
CA GLN A 455 9.36 19.01 -2.92
C GLN A 455 9.33 18.26 -4.26
N CYS A 456 10.24 17.31 -4.47
CA CYS A 456 10.26 16.48 -5.68
C CYS A 456 8.98 15.61 -5.79
N MET A 457 8.53 15.02 -4.69
CA MET A 457 7.29 14.22 -4.65
C MET A 457 6.02 15.08 -4.75
N HIS A 458 6.05 16.31 -4.21
CA HIS A 458 5.01 17.31 -4.44
C HIS A 458 4.86 17.63 -5.94
N ASP A 459 5.97 17.96 -6.60
CA ASP A 459 5.97 18.34 -8.02
C ASP A 459 5.61 17.14 -8.91
N TRP A 460 6.03 15.94 -8.53
CA TRP A 460 5.67 14.71 -9.23
C TRP A 460 4.16 14.46 -9.15
N GLY A 461 3.58 14.57 -7.95
CA GLY A 461 2.14 14.41 -7.76
C GLY A 461 1.32 15.46 -8.54
N LEU A 462 1.84 16.69 -8.65
CA LEU A 462 1.24 17.73 -9.48
C LEU A 462 1.25 17.35 -10.97
N ALA A 463 2.41 17.00 -11.51
CA ALA A 463 2.55 16.63 -12.91
C ALA A 463 1.70 15.39 -13.26
N LEU A 464 1.71 14.37 -12.38
CA LEU A 464 0.86 13.19 -12.50
C LEU A 464 -0.63 13.56 -12.54
N GLY A 465 -1.08 14.43 -11.64
CA GLY A 465 -2.47 14.84 -11.54
C GLY A 465 -2.95 15.69 -12.73
N LEU A 466 -2.09 16.56 -13.27
CA LEU A 466 -2.37 17.33 -14.49
C LEU A 466 -2.44 16.41 -15.71
N CYS A 467 -1.50 15.49 -15.84
CA CYS A 467 -1.52 14.45 -16.88
C CYS A 467 -2.81 13.61 -16.78
N PHE A 468 -3.18 13.18 -15.58
CA PHE A 468 -4.41 12.42 -15.33
C PHE A 468 -5.65 13.14 -15.86
N GLN A 469 -5.84 14.43 -15.53
CA GLN A 469 -7.04 15.16 -15.94
C GLN A 469 -7.06 15.44 -17.45
N LEU A 470 -5.92 15.80 -18.04
CA LEU A 470 -5.84 15.99 -19.49
C LEU A 470 -6.15 14.69 -20.25
N MET A 471 -5.73 13.55 -19.72
CA MET A 471 -6.06 12.25 -20.28
C MET A 471 -7.54 11.89 -20.09
N ASP A 472 -8.19 12.26 -18.98
CA ASP A 472 -9.63 12.09 -18.78
C ASP A 472 -10.43 12.90 -19.83
N ASP A 473 -10.05 14.16 -20.06
CA ASP A 473 -10.66 15.01 -21.09
C ASP A 473 -10.49 14.42 -22.51
N LEU A 474 -9.34 13.80 -22.79
CA LEU A 474 -9.10 13.09 -24.07
C LEU A 474 -9.91 11.79 -24.18
N LEU A 475 -10.06 11.04 -23.08
CA LEU A 475 -10.87 9.82 -23.07
C LEU A 475 -12.34 10.11 -23.36
N ASP A 476 -12.90 11.21 -22.84
CA ASP A 476 -14.29 11.60 -23.09
C ASP A 476 -14.60 11.68 -24.59
N ILE A 477 -13.64 12.14 -25.41
CA ILE A 477 -13.84 12.32 -26.86
C ILE A 477 -13.35 11.13 -27.72
N GLN A 478 -12.47 10.26 -27.21
CA GLN A 478 -11.84 9.18 -28.00
C GLN A 478 -12.35 7.78 -27.67
N SER A 479 -12.86 7.54 -26.47
CA SER A 479 -13.30 6.21 -26.04
C SER A 479 -14.73 5.90 -26.48
N SER A 480 -15.07 4.61 -26.58
CA SER A 480 -16.45 4.21 -26.85
C SER A 480 -17.34 4.44 -25.63
N THR A 481 -18.64 4.63 -25.84
CA THR A 481 -19.65 4.75 -24.76
C THR A 481 -19.62 3.56 -23.80
N GLU A 482 -19.29 2.36 -24.29
CA GLU A 482 -19.15 1.13 -23.49
C GLU A 482 -17.95 1.17 -22.55
N GLN A 483 -16.87 1.86 -22.92
CA GLN A 483 -15.66 2.03 -22.09
C GLN A 483 -15.80 3.18 -21.08
N LEU A 484 -16.52 4.24 -21.44
CA LEU A 484 -16.69 5.45 -20.60
C LEU A 484 -17.81 5.30 -19.56
N GLY A 485 -18.81 4.45 -19.82
CA GLY A 485 -20.04 4.38 -19.01
C GLY A 485 -20.97 5.59 -19.16
N LYS A 486 -20.56 6.60 -19.95
CA LYS A 486 -21.34 7.76 -20.41
C LYS A 486 -21.16 7.94 -21.92
N PRO A 487 -22.08 8.64 -22.63
CA PRO A 487 -21.91 8.94 -24.05
C PRO A 487 -20.60 9.68 -24.32
N ALA A 488 -19.85 9.26 -25.34
CA ALA A 488 -18.63 9.96 -25.77
C ALA A 488 -18.95 11.40 -26.21
N GLY A 489 -18.08 12.35 -25.86
CA GLY A 489 -18.25 13.77 -26.15
C GLY A 489 -19.30 14.47 -25.27
N SER A 490 -19.63 13.88 -24.12
CA SER A 490 -20.57 14.49 -23.16
C SER A 490 -20.12 15.88 -22.71
N ASP A 491 -18.82 16.09 -22.56
CA ASP A 491 -18.26 17.36 -22.12
C ASP A 491 -18.49 18.47 -23.17
N ILE A 492 -18.47 18.11 -24.47
CA ILE A 492 -18.80 19.04 -25.56
C ILE A 492 -20.27 19.45 -25.49
N ALA A 493 -21.17 18.48 -25.32
CA ALA A 493 -22.61 18.75 -25.23
C ALA A 493 -22.97 19.62 -24.01
N GLN A 494 -22.29 19.39 -22.88
CA GLN A 494 -22.40 20.21 -21.66
C GLN A 494 -21.77 21.60 -21.80
N GLY A 495 -20.95 21.83 -22.83
CA GLY A 495 -20.29 23.12 -23.04
C GLY A 495 -19.03 23.32 -22.20
N LYS A 496 -18.46 22.24 -21.65
CA LYS A 496 -17.25 22.30 -20.82
C LYS A 496 -16.08 22.86 -21.61
N ARG A 497 -15.31 23.72 -20.94
CA ARG A 497 -14.16 24.44 -21.52
C ARG A 497 -12.89 23.62 -21.38
N THR A 498 -12.86 22.42 -21.93
CA THR A 498 -11.66 21.55 -21.94
C THR A 498 -10.53 22.18 -22.76
N LEU A 499 -9.29 21.71 -22.57
CA LEU A 499 -8.13 22.25 -23.28
C LEU A 499 -8.30 22.22 -24.80
N MET A 500 -8.88 21.14 -25.34
CA MET A 500 -9.12 20.99 -26.77
C MET A 500 -10.14 22.01 -27.27
N VAL A 501 -11.19 22.29 -26.51
CA VAL A 501 -12.18 23.33 -26.83
C VAL A 501 -11.53 24.71 -26.80
N ILE A 502 -10.75 25.02 -25.75
CA ILE A 502 -10.05 26.31 -25.64
C ILE A 502 -9.10 26.52 -26.83
N HIS A 503 -8.31 25.51 -27.18
CA HIS A 503 -7.42 25.56 -28.35
C HIS A 503 -8.20 25.76 -29.65
N ALA A 504 -9.31 25.04 -29.87
CA ALA A 504 -10.16 25.19 -31.04
C ALA A 504 -10.78 26.60 -31.15
N LEU A 505 -11.19 27.18 -30.02
CA LEU A 505 -11.80 28.50 -29.97
C LEU A 505 -10.81 29.65 -30.26
N LYS A 506 -9.51 29.44 -30.00
CA LYS A 506 -8.44 30.38 -30.35
C LYS A 506 -8.12 30.43 -31.85
N GLN A 507 -8.57 29.45 -32.63
CA GLN A 507 -8.28 29.42 -34.07
C GLN A 507 -9.09 30.45 -34.85
N ASP A 508 -8.61 30.79 -36.04
CA ASP A 508 -9.32 31.65 -36.97
C ASP A 508 -10.71 31.08 -37.31
N ASP A 509 -11.65 31.97 -37.62
CA ASP A 509 -13.00 31.56 -38.00
C ASP A 509 -12.97 30.68 -39.27
N SER A 510 -13.66 29.55 -39.21
CA SER A 510 -13.68 28.55 -40.28
C SER A 510 -14.98 27.74 -40.25
N PRO A 511 -15.39 27.12 -41.37
CA PRO A 511 -16.55 26.23 -41.38
C PRO A 511 -16.45 25.11 -40.34
N THR A 512 -15.26 24.56 -40.13
CA THR A 512 -15.00 23.52 -39.12
C THR A 512 -15.21 24.06 -37.70
N LYS A 513 -14.73 25.27 -37.39
CA LYS A 513 -14.98 25.92 -36.10
C LYS A 513 -16.47 26.18 -35.87
N GLN A 514 -17.21 26.57 -36.90
CA GLN A 514 -18.65 26.79 -36.82
C GLN A 514 -19.43 25.49 -36.52
N VAL A 515 -18.95 24.34 -37.00
CA VAL A 515 -19.53 23.03 -36.63
C VAL A 515 -19.38 22.80 -35.12
N LEU A 516 -18.18 22.96 -34.56
CA LEU A 516 -17.96 22.83 -33.11
C LEU A 516 -18.87 23.77 -32.30
N LEU A 517 -18.94 25.05 -32.70
CA LEU A 517 -19.77 26.06 -32.03
C LEU A 517 -21.27 25.74 -32.08
N SER A 518 -21.73 25.00 -33.09
CA SER A 518 -23.14 24.62 -33.22
C SER A 518 -23.58 23.53 -32.24
N VAL A 519 -22.62 22.84 -31.61
CA VAL A 519 -22.84 21.69 -30.72
C VAL A 519 -22.39 21.98 -29.29
N LEU A 520 -21.39 22.84 -29.10
CA LEU A 520 -20.86 23.20 -27.79
C LEU A 520 -21.93 23.81 -26.89
N GLY A 521 -22.26 23.14 -25.78
CA GLY A 521 -23.28 23.60 -24.82
C GLY A 521 -24.72 23.41 -25.29
N LYS A 522 -24.96 22.54 -26.28
CA LYS A 522 -26.30 22.23 -26.77
C LYS A 522 -26.91 21.07 -25.97
N GLU A 523 -27.84 21.39 -25.05
CA GLU A 523 -28.50 20.42 -24.15
C GLU A 523 -29.12 19.20 -24.88
N ASP A 524 -29.74 19.42 -26.06
CA ASP A 524 -30.38 18.36 -26.86
C ASP A 524 -29.54 17.96 -28.10
N ALA A 525 -28.21 17.97 -28.01
CA ALA A 525 -27.35 17.55 -29.13
C ALA A 525 -27.57 16.06 -29.49
N SER A 526 -27.80 15.76 -30.77
CA SER A 526 -27.88 14.37 -31.23
C SER A 526 -26.49 13.71 -31.22
N ALA A 527 -26.44 12.38 -31.18
CA ALA A 527 -25.17 11.65 -31.24
C ALA A 527 -24.36 11.98 -32.52
N GLU A 528 -25.05 12.22 -33.64
CA GLU A 528 -24.42 12.65 -34.88
C GLU A 528 -23.84 14.07 -34.80
N GLU A 529 -24.52 14.98 -34.10
CA GLU A 529 -24.03 16.34 -33.87
C GLU A 529 -22.79 16.32 -32.97
N VAL A 530 -22.82 15.57 -31.87
CA VAL A 530 -21.65 15.39 -30.99
C VAL A 530 -20.47 14.80 -31.77
N SER A 531 -20.70 13.75 -32.58
CA SER A 531 -19.66 13.18 -33.44
C SER A 531 -19.07 14.20 -34.41
N ALA A 532 -19.90 15.08 -35.01
CA ALA A 532 -19.41 16.14 -35.89
C ALA A 532 -18.58 17.20 -35.14
N GLY A 533 -18.93 17.48 -33.88
CA GLY A 533 -18.14 18.33 -32.98
C GLY A 533 -16.76 17.73 -32.68
N ILE A 534 -16.70 16.43 -32.39
CA ILE A 534 -15.44 15.69 -32.18
C ILE A 534 -14.58 15.71 -33.46
N ASP A 535 -15.17 15.43 -34.62
CA ASP A 535 -14.47 15.51 -35.91
C ASP A 535 -13.93 16.92 -36.18
N ALA A 536 -14.66 17.95 -35.76
CA ALA A 536 -14.18 19.33 -35.86
C ALA A 536 -12.95 19.58 -34.95
N LEU A 537 -12.97 19.09 -33.70
CA LEU A 537 -11.78 19.16 -32.82
C LEU A 537 -10.57 18.46 -33.43
N GLN A 538 -10.77 17.30 -34.06
CA GLN A 538 -9.72 16.56 -34.75
C GLN A 538 -9.16 17.34 -35.95
N GLN A 539 -10.02 17.89 -36.80
CA GLN A 539 -9.63 18.68 -37.98
C GLN A 539 -8.89 19.98 -37.62
N LEU A 540 -9.26 20.59 -36.49
CA LEU A 540 -8.57 21.76 -35.95
C LEU A 540 -7.23 21.39 -35.26
N GLY A 541 -6.89 20.09 -35.18
CA GLY A 541 -5.68 19.63 -34.49
C GLY A 541 -5.72 19.79 -32.97
N SER A 542 -6.90 20.01 -32.39
CA SER A 542 -7.05 20.29 -30.96
C SER A 542 -6.91 19.05 -30.09
N ILE A 543 -7.30 17.88 -30.62
CA ILE A 543 -7.07 16.58 -29.95
C ILE A 543 -5.57 16.31 -29.82
N GLU A 544 -4.81 16.56 -30.89
CA GLU A 544 -3.36 16.38 -30.89
C GLU A 544 -2.66 17.37 -29.95
N TYR A 545 -3.15 18.62 -29.89
CA TYR A 545 -2.67 19.61 -28.93
C TYR A 545 -2.88 19.17 -27.47
N GLY A 546 -4.08 18.67 -27.15
CA GLY A 546 -4.38 18.13 -25.82
C GLY A 546 -3.48 16.94 -25.46
N ARG A 547 -3.28 16.01 -26.40
CA ARG A 547 -2.37 14.87 -26.25
C ARG A 547 -0.93 15.31 -25.98
N ALA A 548 -0.40 16.20 -26.81
CA ALA A 548 0.97 16.70 -26.64
C ALA A 548 1.17 17.33 -25.26
N ARG A 549 0.18 18.09 -24.76
CA ARG A 549 0.25 18.67 -23.41
C ARG A 549 0.19 17.62 -22.30
N ALA A 550 -0.62 16.56 -22.45
CA ALA A 550 -0.64 15.45 -21.50
C ALA A 550 0.71 14.68 -21.48
N GLU A 551 1.31 14.47 -22.66
CA GLU A 551 2.63 13.85 -22.82
C GLU A 551 3.75 14.71 -22.22
N GLU A 552 3.66 16.04 -22.30
CA GLU A 552 4.59 16.96 -21.63
C GLU A 552 4.59 16.78 -20.11
N TYR A 553 3.41 16.72 -19.48
CA TYR A 553 3.31 16.48 -18.02
C TYR A 553 3.73 15.06 -17.63
N HIS A 554 3.43 14.06 -18.47
CA HIS A 554 3.94 12.69 -18.28
C HIS A 554 5.47 12.65 -18.27
N ALA A 555 6.10 13.31 -19.25
CA ALA A 555 7.56 13.39 -19.33
C ALA A 555 8.16 14.14 -18.14
N GLN A 556 7.52 15.23 -17.68
CA GLN A 556 7.92 15.95 -16.47
C GLN A 556 7.84 15.07 -15.23
N ALA A 557 6.77 14.28 -15.06
CA ALA A 557 6.63 13.35 -13.94
C ALA A 557 7.76 12.32 -13.92
N HIS A 558 8.15 11.75 -15.07
CA HIS A 558 9.30 10.84 -15.14
C HIS A 558 10.64 11.50 -14.82
N GLN A 559 10.87 12.72 -15.31
CA GLN A 559 12.09 13.49 -14.98
C GLN A 559 12.22 13.73 -13.47
N LEU A 560 11.11 13.88 -12.75
CA LEU A 560 11.11 14.01 -11.29
C LEU A 560 11.43 12.67 -10.62
N LEU A 561 10.88 11.55 -11.10
CA LEU A 561 11.22 10.22 -10.59
C LEU A 561 12.67 9.82 -10.88
N ASP A 562 13.30 10.34 -11.93
CA ASP A 562 14.72 10.13 -12.24
C ASP A 562 15.67 10.77 -11.21
N ARG A 563 15.17 11.69 -10.38
CA ARG A 563 15.93 12.29 -9.28
C ARG A 563 15.95 11.43 -8.01
N ILE A 564 15.06 10.44 -7.93
CA ILE A 564 14.93 9.58 -6.75
C ILE A 564 15.89 8.40 -6.88
N PRO A 565 16.65 8.07 -5.82
CA PRO A 565 17.49 6.88 -5.82
C PRO A 565 16.71 5.61 -6.18
N PRO A 566 17.31 4.64 -6.89
CA PRO A 566 16.65 3.38 -7.17
C PRO A 566 16.26 2.66 -5.87
N THR A 567 14.98 2.40 -5.70
CA THR A 567 14.41 1.58 -4.62
C THR A 567 13.45 0.55 -5.21
N PRO A 568 13.17 -0.58 -4.51
CA PRO A 568 12.21 -1.56 -4.99
C PRO A 568 10.84 -0.93 -5.32
N ALA A 569 10.38 0.02 -4.51
CA ALA A 569 9.05 0.63 -4.68
C ALA A 569 8.94 1.65 -5.83
N LEU A 570 10.05 2.18 -6.34
CA LEU A 570 10.04 3.21 -7.40
C LEU A 570 9.36 2.73 -8.68
N MET A 571 9.44 1.43 -8.99
CA MET A 571 8.81 0.83 -10.17
C MET A 571 7.30 1.08 -10.21
N ALA A 572 6.61 0.92 -9.08
CA ALA A 572 5.17 1.13 -8.99
C ALA A 572 4.78 2.59 -9.30
N LEU A 573 5.57 3.58 -8.87
CA LEU A 573 5.31 4.99 -9.18
C LEU A 573 5.54 5.33 -10.66
N ARG A 574 6.54 4.70 -11.29
CA ARG A 574 6.77 4.82 -12.74
C ARG A 574 5.62 4.20 -13.53
N GLU A 575 5.18 3.01 -13.14
CA GLU A 575 4.03 2.36 -13.76
C GLU A 575 2.74 3.16 -13.57
N LEU A 576 2.53 3.78 -12.39
CA LEU A 576 1.40 4.70 -12.17
C LEU A 576 1.45 5.91 -13.09
N THR A 577 2.66 6.43 -13.33
CA THR A 577 2.87 7.54 -14.28
C THR A 577 2.54 7.10 -15.71
N ASP A 578 3.04 5.93 -16.14
CA ASP A 578 2.77 5.37 -17.47
C ASP A 578 1.33 4.94 -17.68
N LEU A 579 0.65 4.51 -16.62
CA LEU A 579 -0.75 4.10 -16.70
C LEU A 579 -1.62 5.20 -17.29
N GLN A 580 -1.30 6.48 -17.03
CA GLN A 580 -2.12 7.59 -17.50
C GLN A 580 -2.23 7.63 -19.02
N LEU A 581 -1.13 7.46 -19.75
CA LEU A 581 -1.13 7.43 -21.21
C LEU A 581 -1.66 6.10 -21.77
N LYS A 582 -1.43 4.98 -21.07
CA LYS A 582 -1.89 3.64 -21.50
C LYS A 582 -3.41 3.49 -21.50
N ARG A 583 -4.16 4.37 -20.83
CA ARG A 583 -5.63 4.32 -20.79
C ARG A 583 -6.31 4.52 -22.16
N LEU A 584 -5.62 5.11 -23.13
CA LEU A 584 -6.13 5.28 -24.49
C LEU A 584 -5.85 4.08 -25.42
N ASN A 585 -5.03 3.12 -25.00
CA ASN A 585 -4.50 2.06 -25.87
C ASN A 585 -5.20 0.71 -25.70
#